data_AF-A0A2C9LQ82-F1
#
_entry.id   AF-A0A2C9LQ82-F1
#
_cell.length_a   1.000
_cell.length_b   1.000
_cell.length_c   1.000
_cell.angle_alpha   90.00
_cell.angle_beta   90.00
_cell.angle_gamma   90.00
#
_symmetry.space_group_name_H-M   'P 1'
#
loop_
_entity.id
_entity.type
_entity.pdbx_description
1 polymer ?
#
loop_
_entity_poly.entity_id
_entity_poly.type
_entity_poly.pdbx_seq_one_letter_code
_entity_poly.pdbx_strand_id
1 'polypeptide(L)'
;MFSNLTLMENEDEQDGGPSPPDSPQPVTPMPQFTGELDPDLERYAVVSNEESGKREIYFMAVIDILTKYGMKKRTAQAAKTVKHGAGAEISTVHPEQYAKRFMDFITKCVE
;
A
#
# COMPACT_ATOMS: atom_id res chain seq x y z
N MET A 1 29.68 27.70 42.35
CA MET A 1 30.53 27.77 41.15
C MET A 1 29.91 26.85 40.12
N PHE A 2 29.01 27.40 39.32
CA PHE A 2 29.23 27.68 37.87
C PHE A 2 28.81 26.43 37.07
N SER A 3 27.78 26.42 36.22
CA SER A 3 26.95 27.48 35.65
C SER A 3 25.70 26.83 35.07
N ASN A 4 24.53 27.46 35.23
CA ASN A 4 23.44 27.36 34.26
C ASN A 4 23.98 27.84 32.90
N LEU A 5 23.77 27.08 31.83
CA LEU A 5 23.93 27.59 30.47
C LEU A 5 22.56 27.68 29.81
N THR A 6 22.13 28.92 29.71
CA THR A 6 20.95 29.43 29.04
C THR A 6 21.25 29.59 27.54
N LEU A 7 20.26 29.24 26.70
CA LEU A 7 20.02 29.62 25.30
C LEU A 7 20.92 29.06 24.19
N MET A 8 20.28 28.31 23.28
CA MET A 8 20.07 28.79 21.91
C MET A 8 18.82 28.10 21.35
N GLU A 9 17.74 28.87 21.24
CA GLU A 9 16.67 28.63 20.27
C GLU A 9 17.33 28.42 18.90
N ASN A 10 16.98 27.33 18.22
CA ASN A 10 17.07 27.30 16.77
C ASN A 10 15.68 26.93 16.29
N GLU A 11 14.96 27.97 15.90
CA GLU A 11 13.79 27.87 15.05
C GLU A 11 14.25 27.16 13.78
N ASP A 12 13.80 25.92 13.57
CA ASP A 12 13.89 25.30 12.25
C ASP A 12 12.91 26.06 11.35
N GLU A 13 13.45 27.13 10.77
CA GLU A 13 12.88 27.93 9.72
C GLU A 13 12.45 26.98 8.61
N GLN A 14 11.14 26.77 8.51
CA GLN A 14 10.50 25.98 7.49
C GLN A 14 10.71 26.70 6.16
N ASP A 15 11.84 26.42 5.51
CA ASP A 15 12.20 26.91 4.18
C ASP A 15 11.14 26.42 3.19
N GLY A 16 10.14 27.27 2.99
CA GLY A 16 9.06 27.11 2.03
C GLY A 16 9.59 27.25 0.61
N GLY A 17 10.45 26.30 0.21
CA GLY A 17 10.85 26.15 -1.17
C GLY A 17 9.60 26.09 -2.06
N PRO A 18 9.65 26.67 -3.28
CA PRO A 18 8.47 26.75 -4.12
C PRO A 18 7.93 25.34 -4.37
N SER A 19 6.67 25.12 -3.98
CA SER A 19 5.95 23.91 -4.33
C SER A 19 6.01 23.73 -5.85
N PRO A 20 6.13 22.48 -6.35
CA PRO A 20 6.05 22.20 -7.77
C PRO A 20 4.82 22.88 -8.39
N PRO A 21 4.91 23.34 -9.65
CA PRO A 21 3.78 23.95 -10.33
C PRO A 21 2.59 22.99 -10.34
N ASP A 22 1.39 23.54 -10.20
CA ASP A 22 0.17 22.76 -10.31
C ASP A 22 0.11 22.03 -11.65
N SER A 23 -0.41 20.81 -11.62
CA SER A 23 -0.66 20.06 -12.84
C SER A 23 -1.66 20.82 -13.71
N PRO A 24 -1.47 20.87 -15.04
CA PRO A 24 -2.40 21.54 -15.94
C PRO A 24 -3.80 20.99 -15.74
N GLN A 25 -4.75 21.87 -15.41
CA GLN A 25 -6.14 21.46 -15.28
C GLN A 25 -6.71 21.13 -16.67
N PRO A 26 -7.54 20.07 -16.78
CA PRO A 26 -8.27 19.80 -18.01
C PRO A 26 -9.11 21.04 -18.38
N VAL A 27 -8.82 21.64 -19.55
CA VAL A 27 -9.62 22.76 -20.10
C VAL A 27 -11.02 22.32 -20.52
N THR A 28 -11.22 21.02 -20.69
CA THR A 28 -12.50 20.39 -20.94
C THR A 28 -13.08 19.87 -19.62
N PRO A 29 -14.37 20.13 -19.33
CA PRO A 29 -15.06 19.39 -18.27
C PRO A 29 -14.82 17.91 -18.51
N MET A 30 -14.21 17.21 -17.56
CA MET A 30 -14.13 15.76 -17.65
C MET A 30 -15.59 15.27 -17.76
N PRO A 31 -15.93 14.48 -18.79
CA PRO A 31 -17.29 13.98 -18.94
C PRO A 31 -17.69 13.32 -17.63
N GLN A 32 -18.90 13.62 -17.16
CA GLN A 32 -19.42 12.99 -15.95
C GLN A 32 -19.39 11.48 -16.18
N PHE A 33 -18.62 10.79 -15.35
CA PHE A 33 -18.52 9.35 -15.43
C PHE A 33 -19.92 8.76 -15.27
N THR A 34 -20.42 8.08 -16.31
CA THR A 34 -21.82 7.66 -16.42
C THR A 34 -22.16 6.47 -15.53
N GLY A 35 -21.17 5.83 -14.91
CA GLY A 35 -21.36 4.59 -14.18
C GLY A 35 -21.13 3.34 -15.03
N GLU A 36 -21.08 3.47 -16.35
CA GLU A 36 -20.94 2.35 -17.27
C GLU A 36 -19.47 1.98 -17.44
N LEU A 37 -19.16 0.71 -17.21
CA LEU A 37 -17.82 0.16 -17.37
C LEU A 37 -17.68 -0.52 -18.74
N ASP A 38 -16.61 -0.22 -19.47
CA ASP A 38 -16.18 -0.94 -20.66
C ASP A 38 -15.43 -2.23 -20.25
N PRO A 39 -15.99 -3.44 -20.51
CA PRO A 39 -15.38 -4.69 -20.07
C PRO A 39 -13.99 -4.97 -20.67
N ASP A 40 -13.66 -4.37 -21.81
CA ASP A 40 -12.39 -4.58 -22.50
C ASP A 40 -11.30 -3.64 -21.98
N LEU A 41 -11.66 -2.41 -21.61
CA LEU A 41 -10.73 -1.42 -21.07
C LEU A 41 -10.59 -1.51 -19.54
N GLU A 42 -11.67 -1.84 -18.83
CA GLU A 42 -11.79 -1.67 -17.38
C GLU A 42 -11.91 -3.02 -16.66
N ARG A 43 -11.15 -4.01 -17.13
CA ARG A 43 -11.16 -5.39 -16.63
C ARG A 43 -10.93 -5.55 -15.12
N TYR A 44 -10.35 -4.57 -14.47
CA TYR A 44 -10.05 -4.58 -13.03
C TYR A 44 -11.06 -3.79 -12.19
N ALA A 45 -12.07 -3.18 -12.82
CA ALA A 45 -13.08 -2.38 -12.16
C ALA A 45 -14.15 -3.25 -11.50
N VAL A 46 -14.54 -2.86 -10.29
CA VAL A 46 -15.64 -3.44 -9.52
C VAL A 46 -16.50 -2.29 -9.01
N VAL A 47 -17.79 -2.31 -9.32
CA VAL A 47 -18.75 -1.31 -8.85
C VAL A 47 -19.08 -1.59 -7.38
N SER A 48 -19.15 -0.54 -6.56
CA SER A 48 -19.60 -0.64 -5.17
C SER A 48 -21.03 -1.16 -5.07
N ASN A 49 -21.37 -1.80 -3.96
CA ASN A 49 -22.75 -2.19 -3.66
C ASN A 49 -23.69 -0.96 -3.70
N GLU A 50 -24.89 -1.11 -4.27
CA GLU A 50 -25.90 -0.05 -4.33
C GLU A 50 -26.31 0.46 -2.94
N GLU A 51 -26.19 -0.39 -1.91
CA GLU A 51 -26.52 -0.09 -0.51
C GLU A 51 -25.42 0.70 0.23
N SER A 52 -24.23 0.89 -0.35
CA SER A 52 -23.08 1.53 0.31
C SER A 52 -23.27 3.02 0.61
N GLY A 53 -24.35 3.63 0.11
CA GLY A 53 -24.63 5.07 0.24
C GLY A 53 -23.74 5.97 -0.63
N LYS A 54 -22.71 5.42 -1.28
CA LYS A 54 -21.80 6.14 -2.19
C LYS A 54 -21.53 5.29 -3.43
N ARG A 55 -21.69 5.88 -4.61
CA ARG A 55 -21.34 5.22 -5.87
C ARG A 55 -19.85 5.33 -6.09
N GLU A 56 -19.14 4.24 -5.86
CA GLU A 56 -17.68 4.13 -6.02
C GLU A 56 -17.34 3.00 -6.99
N ILE A 57 -16.18 3.10 -7.64
CA ILE A 57 -15.65 2.05 -8.51
C ILE A 57 -14.23 1.76 -8.05
N TYR A 58 -14.00 0.50 -7.68
CA TYR A 58 -12.71 0.02 -7.20
C TYR A 58 -11.96 -0.64 -8.34
N PHE A 59 -10.76 -0.16 -8.64
CA PHE A 59 -9.85 -0.82 -9.58
C PHE A 59 -8.85 -1.65 -8.78
N MET A 60 -8.97 -2.97 -8.83
CA MET A 60 -8.17 -3.88 -8.00
C MET A 60 -7.41 -4.89 -8.87
N ALA A 61 -6.10 -5.02 -8.61
CA ALA A 61 -5.25 -5.98 -9.30
C ALA A 61 -4.14 -6.49 -8.37
N VAL A 62 -3.68 -7.72 -8.59
CA VAL A 62 -2.49 -8.25 -7.94
C VAL A 62 -1.25 -7.71 -8.66
N ILE A 63 -0.34 -7.11 -7.91
CA ILE A 63 0.92 -6.53 -8.41
C ILE A 63 2.15 -7.26 -7.81
N ASP A 64 3.35 -6.95 -8.31
CA ASP A 64 4.63 -7.50 -7.83
C ASP A 64 4.69 -9.05 -7.76
N ILE A 65 4.25 -9.70 -8.84
CA ILE A 65 4.18 -11.18 -8.93
C ILE A 65 5.52 -11.84 -9.33
N LEU A 66 6.53 -11.07 -9.73
CA LEU A 66 7.79 -11.60 -10.28
C LEU A 66 8.85 -11.89 -9.21
N THR A 67 8.53 -11.70 -7.94
CA THR A 67 9.44 -11.96 -6.83
C THR A 67 9.51 -13.46 -6.50
N LYS A 68 10.47 -14.16 -7.12
CA LYS A 68 10.68 -15.60 -6.92
C LYS A 68 11.16 -15.95 -5.51
N TYR A 69 10.61 -17.03 -4.94
CA TYR A 69 11.09 -17.62 -3.69
C TYR A 69 12.35 -18.48 -3.94
N GLY A 70 13.50 -17.83 -4.02
CA GLY A 70 14.79 -18.47 -4.28
C GLY A 70 15.46 -19.09 -3.05
N MET A 71 16.62 -19.75 -3.26
CA MET A 71 17.43 -20.36 -2.19
C MET A 71 17.77 -19.38 -1.07
N LYS A 72 18.07 -18.11 -1.39
CA LYS A 72 18.36 -17.06 -0.39
C LYS A 72 17.20 -16.84 0.59
N LYS A 73 15.95 -16.82 0.09
CA LYS A 73 14.77 -16.64 0.94
C LYS A 73 14.47 -17.89 1.79
N ARG A 74 14.71 -19.09 1.23
CA ARG A 74 14.63 -20.36 1.97
C ARG A 74 15.60 -20.42 3.14
N THR A 75 16.86 -20.05 2.93
CA THR A 75 17.86 -20.02 4.01
C THR A 75 17.50 -18.98 5.06
N ALA A 76 17.05 -17.78 4.65
CA ALA A 76 16.60 -16.76 5.58
C ALA A 76 15.40 -17.22 6.42
N GLN A 77 14.44 -17.95 5.83
CA GLN A 77 13.33 -18.56 6.58
C GLN A 77 13.85 -19.54 7.63
N ALA A 78 14.68 -20.51 7.24
CA ALA A 78 15.23 -21.49 8.17
C ALA A 78 16.00 -20.85 9.34
N ALA A 79 16.87 -19.87 9.05
CA ALA A 79 17.62 -19.15 10.06
C ALA A 79 16.71 -18.40 11.04
N LYS A 80 15.64 -17.76 10.54
CA LYS A 80 14.69 -17.03 11.39
C LYS A 80 13.83 -17.97 12.24
N THR A 81 13.39 -19.11 11.69
CA THR A 81 12.63 -20.14 12.40
C THR A 81 13.44 -20.75 13.55
N VAL A 82 14.73 -21.04 13.33
CA VAL A 82 15.62 -21.54 14.39
C VAL A 82 15.81 -20.50 15.50
N LYS A 83 15.92 -19.20 15.14
CA LYS A 83 16.18 -18.14 16.11
C LYS A 83 14.94 -17.72 16.93
N HIS A 84 13.73 -17.78 16.37
CA HIS A 84 12.53 -17.22 17.00
C HIS A 84 11.41 -18.26 17.25
N GLY A 85 11.63 -19.52 16.86
CA GLY A 85 10.64 -20.58 16.97
C GLY A 85 9.69 -20.65 15.77
N ALA A 86 9.02 -21.81 15.62
CA ALA A 86 8.14 -22.12 14.49
C ALA A 86 6.85 -21.27 14.44
N GLY A 87 6.50 -20.56 15.51
CA GLY A 87 5.31 -19.71 15.61
C GLY A 87 5.58 -18.21 15.43
N ALA A 88 6.82 -17.79 15.16
CA ALA A 88 7.12 -16.38 14.93
C ALA A 88 6.60 -15.93 13.55
N GLU A 89 5.90 -14.79 13.51
CA GLU A 89 5.51 -14.07 12.28
C GLU A 89 6.76 -13.59 11.54
N ILE A 90 7.34 -14.47 10.73
CA ILE A 90 8.56 -14.19 9.95
C ILE A 90 8.17 -13.63 8.58
N SER A 91 8.80 -12.53 8.14
CA SER A 91 8.51 -11.91 6.83
C SER A 91 8.81 -12.80 5.60
N THR A 92 9.66 -13.81 5.77
CA THR A 92 9.98 -14.81 4.74
C THR A 92 9.22 -16.10 5.04
N VAL A 93 8.01 -16.23 4.50
CA VAL A 93 7.20 -17.46 4.53
C VAL A 93 7.24 -18.19 3.19
N HIS A 94 6.87 -19.47 3.20
CA HIS A 94 6.71 -20.25 1.97
C HIS A 94 5.58 -19.66 1.10
N PRO A 95 5.68 -19.68 -0.25
CA PRO A 95 4.67 -19.12 -1.14
C PRO A 95 3.24 -19.59 -0.83
N GLU A 96 3.06 -20.87 -0.52
CA GLU A 96 1.75 -21.43 -0.16
C GLU A 96 1.14 -20.79 1.09
N GLN A 97 1.96 -20.53 2.11
CA GLN A 97 1.51 -19.88 3.34
C GLN A 97 1.24 -18.39 3.10
N TYR A 98 2.01 -17.74 2.23
CA TYR A 98 1.72 -16.37 1.79
C TYR A 98 0.37 -16.30 1.09
N ALA A 99 0.10 -17.20 0.13
CA ALA A 99 -1.17 -17.25 -0.58
C ALA A 99 -2.35 -17.44 0.38
N LYS A 100 -2.25 -18.36 1.35
CA LYS A 100 -3.28 -18.54 2.37
C LYS A 100 -3.52 -17.27 3.18
N ARG A 101 -2.47 -16.64 3.72
CA ARG A 101 -2.59 -15.40 4.51
C ARG A 101 -3.16 -14.26 3.69
N PHE A 102 -2.77 -14.15 2.42
CA PHE A 102 -3.27 -13.14 1.50
C PHE A 102 -4.77 -13.31 1.28
N MET A 103 -5.23 -14.52 0.94
CA MET A 103 -6.67 -14.79 0.75
C MET A 103 -7.46 -14.59 2.05
N ASP A 104 -6.97 -15.10 3.18
CA ASP A 104 -7.60 -14.90 4.49
C ASP A 104 -7.77 -13.41 4.84
N PHE A 105 -6.85 -12.55 4.38
CA PHE A 105 -6.93 -11.10 4.56
C PHE A 105 -7.94 -10.46 3.60
N ILE A 106 -7.84 -10.75 2.30
CA ILE A 106 -8.73 -10.17 1.28
C ILE A 106 -10.19 -10.51 1.59
N THR A 107 -10.51 -11.76 1.93
CA THR A 107 -11.88 -12.16 2.27
C THR A 107 -12.43 -11.43 3.51
N LYS A 108 -11.59 -10.99 4.44
CA LYS A 108 -12.05 -10.23 5.62
C LYS A 108 -12.22 -8.73 5.37
N CYS A 109 -11.49 -8.19 4.39
CA CYS A 109 -11.45 -6.75 4.13
C CYS A 109 -12.35 -6.34 2.97
N VAL A 110 -12.67 -7.28 2.08
CA VAL A 110 -13.50 -7.06 0.90
C VAL A 110 -14.79 -7.88 1.07
N GLU A 111 -15.69 -7.37 1.92
CA GLU A 111 -17.09 -7.82 2.06
C GLU A 111 -18.03 -6.74 1.52
#